data_AF-A0A3Q3DBM3-F1
#
_entry.id   AF-A0A3Q3DBM3-F1
#
_cell.length_a   1.000
_cell.length_b   1.000
_cell.length_c   1.000
_cell.angle_alpha   90.00
_cell.angle_beta   90.00
_cell.angle_gamma   90.00
#
_symmetry.space_group_name_H-M   'P 1'
#
loop_
_entity.id
_entity.type
_entity.pdbx_description
1 polymer ?
#
loop_
_entity_poly.entity_id
_entity_poly.type
_entity_poly.pdbx_seq_one_letter_code
_entity_poly.pdbx_strand_id
1 'polypeptide(L)' 'MSKNRKIVFIFGGFVTAVAAAFYPIFFYPLAHKNEYEVQKMNRAGIEQADVQPVVKIWSDP' A
#
# COMPACT_ATOMS: atom_id res chain seq x y z
N MET A 1 16.61 -5.44 -32.51
CA MET A 1 15.81 -4.61 -31.58
C MET A 1 16.71 -3.48 -31.06
N SER A 2 16.33 -2.21 -31.24
CA SER A 2 17.19 -1.08 -30.82
C SER A 2 17.43 -1.12 -29.31
N LYS A 3 18.62 -0.69 -28.87
CA LYS A 3 19.03 -0.67 -27.46
C LYS A 3 18.00 0.04 -26.58
N ASN A 4 17.45 1.15 -27.09
CA ASN A 4 16.43 1.95 -26.41
C ASN A 4 15.12 1.16 -26.21
N ARG A 5 14.70 0.36 -27.19
CA ARG A 5 13.49 -0.45 -27.08
C ARG A 5 13.62 -1.53 -26.00
N LYS A 6 14.81 -2.13 -25.83
CA LYS A 6 15.06 -3.09 -24.74
C LYS A 6 14.95 -2.44 -23.36
N ILE A 7 15.52 -1.24 -23.21
CA ILE A 7 15.47 -0.48 -21.97
C ILE A 7 14.02 -0.13 -21.60
N VAL A 8 13.23 0.34 -22.57
CA VAL A 8 11.81 0.67 -22.36
C VAL A 8 11.03 -0.54 -21.83
N PHE A 9 11.23 -1.74 -22.39
CA PHE A 9 10.50 -2.91 -21.92
C PHE A 9 10.94 -3.37 -20.53
N ILE A 10 12.24 -3.35 -20.23
CA ILE A 10 12.74 -3.74 -18.91
C ILE A 10 12.22 -2.77 -17.85
N PHE A 11 12.38 -1.47 -18.08
CA PHE A 11 11.96 -0.46 -17.12
C PHE A 11 10.43 -0.41 -16.98
N GLY A 12 9.70 -0.42 -18.10
CA GLY A 12 8.24 -0.45 -18.08
C GLY A 12 7.70 -1.70 -17.38
N GLY A 13 8.27 -2.87 -17.68
CA GLY A 13 7.90 -4.12 -17.00
C GLY A 13 8.17 -4.08 -15.51
N PHE A 14 9.31 -3.53 -15.09
CA PHE A 14 9.64 -3.35 -13.68
C PHE A 14 8.64 -2.44 -12.96
N VAL A 15 8.35 -1.26 -13.51
CA VAL A 15 7.37 -0.32 -12.93
C VAL A 15 5.98 -0.96 -12.83
N THR A 16 5.54 -1.68 -13.86
CA THR A 16 4.28 -2.42 -13.84
C THR A 16 4.24 -3.48 -12.74
N ALA A 17 5.32 -4.26 -12.58
CA ALA A 17 5.40 -5.28 -11.54
C ALA A 17 5.34 -4.66 -10.13
N VAL A 18 6.05 -3.56 -9.91
CA VAL A 18 6.01 -2.80 -8.64
C VAL A 18 4.59 -2.30 -8.36
N ALA A 19 3.95 -1.64 -9.34
CA ALA A 19 2.58 -1.14 -9.18
C ALA A 19 1.58 -2.27 -8.88
N ALA A 20 1.69 -3.40 -9.59
CA ALA A 20 0.83 -4.56 -9.37
C ALA A 20 1.00 -5.16 -7.97
N ALA A 21 2.24 -5.26 -7.47
CA ALA A 21 2.52 -5.75 -6.13
C ALA A 21 1.96 -4.82 -5.04
N PHE A 22 2.01 -3.50 -5.26
CA PHE A 22 1.55 -2.51 -4.30
C PHE A 22 0.05 -2.18 -4.36
N TYR A 23 -0.63 -2.53 -5.47
CA TYR A 23 -2.06 -2.29 -5.64
C TYR A 23 -2.93 -2.81 -4.47
N PRO A 24 -2.83 -4.08 -4.06
CA PRO A 24 -3.65 -4.60 -2.96
C PRO A 24 -3.27 -4.04 -1.58
N ILE A 25 -2.07 -3.45 -1.43
CA ILE A 25 -1.57 -2.96 -0.13
C ILE A 25 -2.02 -1.52 0.12
N PHE A 26 -1.90 -0.65 -0.89
CA PHE A 26 -2.22 0.77 -0.74
C PHE A 26 -3.55 1.14 -1.38
N PHE A 27 -3.76 0.78 -2.64
CA PHE A 27 -4.87 1.33 -3.42
C PHE A 27 -6.19 0.64 -3.14
N TYR A 28 -6.18 -0.70 -3.05
CA TYR A 28 -7.39 -1.47 -2.80
C TYR A 28 -8.05 -1.11 -1.46
N PRO A 29 -7.33 -1.06 -0.31
CA PRO A 29 -7.94 -0.72 0.97
C PRO A 29 -8.47 0.73 1.01
N LEU A 30 -7.75 1.65 0.38
CA LEU A 30 -8.17 3.06 0.28
C LEU A 30 -9.43 3.25 -0.57
N ALA A 31 -9.64 2.41 -1.59
CA ALA A 31 -10.83 2.45 -2.44
C ALA A 31 -12.04 1.70 -1.82
N HIS A 32 -11.80 0.74 -0.93
CA HIS A 32 -12.83 -0.13 -0.34
C HIS A 32 -13.00 0.09 1.16
N LYS A 33 -12.95 1.36 1.61
CA LYS A 33 -12.99 1.72 3.04
C LYS A 33 -14.14 1.07 3.83
N ASN A 34 -15.30 0.92 3.19
CA ASN A 34 -16.49 0.31 3.78
C ASN A 34 -16.25 -1.14 4.25
N GLU A 35 -15.38 -1.89 3.58
CA GLU A 35 -15.03 -3.28 3.94
C GLU A 35 -14.16 -3.35 5.20
N TYR A 36 -13.56 -2.21 5.60
CA TYR A 36 -12.63 -2.10 6.72
C TYR A 36 -13.20 -1.29 7.90
N GLU A 37 -14.48 -0.90 7.86
CA GLU A 37 -15.15 -0.15 8.92
C GLU A 37 -15.11 -0.89 10.27
N VAL A 38 -15.16 -2.22 10.27
CA VAL A 38 -15.02 -3.03 11.51
C VAL A 38 -13.65 -2.82 12.16
N GLN A 39 -12.58 -2.64 11.39
CA GLN A 39 -11.25 -2.36 11.95
C GLN A 39 -11.20 -0.98 12.60
N LYS A 40 -11.89 0.00 12.00
CA LYS A 40 -12.01 1.35 12.54
C LYS A 40 -12.76 1.35 13.87
N MET A 41 -13.84 0.58 13.98
CA MET A 41 -14.56 0.39 15.26
C MET A 41 -13.69 -0.34 16.30
N ASN A 42 -13.03 -1.42 15.92
CA ASN A 42 -12.19 -2.21 16.83
C ASN A 42 -10.94 -1.45 17.31
N ARG A 43 -10.51 -0.42 16.59
CA ARG A 43 -9.37 0.45 16.96
C ARG A 43 -9.79 1.78 17.56
N ALA A 44 -11.09 2.03 17.72
CA ALA A 44 -11.56 3.27 18.32
C ALA A 44 -11.07 3.36 19.77
N GLY A 45 -10.46 4.49 20.13
CA GLY A 45 -9.90 4.72 21.47
C GLY A 45 -8.57 4.05 21.76
N ILE A 46 -7.95 3.37 20.79
CA ILE A 46 -6.56 2.88 20.93
C ILE A 46 -5.61 4.00 20.52
N GLU A 47 -4.86 4.53 21.48
CA GLU A 47 -3.72 5.41 21.19
C GLU A 47 -2.55 4.56 20.70
N GLN A 48 -2.25 4.64 19.41
CA GLN A 48 -1.20 3.83 18.79
C GLN A 48 0.18 4.02 19.46
N ALA A 49 0.43 5.20 20.03
CA ALA A 49 1.66 5.51 20.77
C ALA A 49 1.84 4.65 22.04
N ASP A 50 0.73 4.23 22.67
CA ASP A 50 0.74 3.43 23.89
C ASP A 50 0.99 1.94 23.59
N VAL A 51 0.64 1.48 22.39
CA VAL A 51 0.78 0.08 21.98
C VAL A 51 2.05 -0.17 21.17
N GLN A 52 2.42 0.77 20.28
CA GLN A 52 3.60 0.68 19.42
C GLN A 52 4.28 2.05 19.30
N PRO A 53 5.17 2.40 20.23
CA PRO A 53 5.78 3.73 20.31
C PRO A 53 6.72 4.07 19.13
N VAL A 54 7.10 3.09 18.30
CA VAL A 54 8.18 3.27 17.29
C VAL A 54 7.66 3.36 15.84
N VAL A 55 6.46 2.84 15.52
CA VAL A 55 6.00 2.64 14.12
C VAL A 55 4.58 3.15 13.86
N LYS A 56 4.27 4.36 14.34
CA LYS A 56 2.96 5.01 14.14
C LYS A 56 2.50 5.03 12.67
N ILE A 57 3.44 5.14 11.72
CA ILE A 57 3.17 5.39 10.30
C ILE A 57 2.60 4.20 9.51
N TRP A 58 2.60 2.99 10.08
CA TRP A 58 2.12 1.77 9.41
C TRP A 58 0.72 1.32 9.84
N SER A 59 0.10 2.03 10.79
CA SER A 59 -1.13 1.58 11.46
C SER A 59 -2.37 2.39 11.11
N ASP A 60 -2.19 3.62 10.59
CA ASP A 60 -3.27 4.47 10.11
C ASP A 60 -3.58 4.14 8.64
N PRO A 61 -4.80 3.67 8.32
CA PRO A 61 -5.22 3.42 6.94
C PRO A 61 -5.49 4.69 6.13
#